data_AF-A0A673JIH4-F1
#
_entry.id   AF-A0A673JIH4-F1
#
_cell.length_a   1.000
_cell.length_b   1.000
_cell.length_c   1.000
_cell.angle_alpha   90.00
_cell.angle_beta   90.00
_cell.angle_gamma   90.00
#
_symmetry.space_group_name_H-M   'P 1'
#
loop_
_entity.id
_entity.type
_entity.pdbx_description
1 polymer ?
#
loop_
_entity_poly.entity_id
_entity_poly.type
_entity_poly.pdbx_seq_one_letter_code
_entity_poly.pdbx_strand_id
1 'polypeptide(L)'
;MCEGMSSWILTHQCVVVLFIYCMPICQAFLPNFWSRVLTLSWDSNTHQYMTEQAILNITMETLSKMMERQHDVNNEELVDLVSLICLFQYTGLGRGFWHAVGEVASANAEMDFLSSTCSDPVYHFDSERVEGATQMLREFWGRTVLLTQAKEYQGARRSLGQLFHSLQDFYSHSNWVEMGQQAVYLHLLHPEEPSVPVETPTCAECYRFSCYNNLLEEMIHQTEPLLTTGYFSAYPVKPPGKCSHGGILDSSRHQGAEGGINKDSTSPLFSPHHYLHKEAAHLATTATLRVLQDLRNEVGPKSFFRSEQPPALVFVMDTTGSMFEEITAARLRALSIIQAREKSQRTSLPGTFILVPFHDPGFGPVMETDDPYQFMQYMEDLAALGGGDEPEMCLSALQLALTHSPPLSEIFVFTDASPKDHHLQSAVQALILEKQTKVNFLLTEDLSHTGRGKGMRTRKRRESLPPGRFSLYSSLSSLSGGMTIFTTKTDIHNVSAIVEDTTTSSKGKAKKFISFSPPTSKSSDIIVLPFFVKGVQLSLHVRFVNTGYSVLPPTPPFQRDYIMREINLVQDEHLWLKSI
;
A
#
# COMPACT_ATOMS: atom_id res chain seq x y z
N MET A 1 -35.42 49.11 -3.00
CA MET A 1 -35.56 48.60 -1.63
C MET A 1 -35.74 47.09 -1.79
N CYS A 2 -34.67 46.27 -1.82
CA CYS A 2 -33.81 45.88 -0.69
C CYS A 2 -34.69 45.41 0.48
N GLU A 3 -34.67 44.19 1.01
CA GLU A 3 -33.71 43.08 1.17
C GLU A 3 -34.57 41.80 1.36
N GLY A 4 -34.15 40.55 1.23
CA GLY A 4 -32.87 39.89 1.52
C GLY A 4 -33.17 38.39 1.62
N MET A 5 -33.18 37.68 0.49
CA MET A 5 -33.24 36.22 0.47
C MET A 5 -31.84 35.68 0.76
N SER A 6 -31.74 34.91 1.85
CA SER A 6 -30.55 34.21 2.31
C SER A 6 -30.00 33.27 1.22
N SER A 7 -28.98 33.74 0.50
CA SER A 7 -28.23 33.00 -0.53
C SER A 7 -27.11 32.12 0.03
N TRP A 8 -27.07 31.87 1.35
CA TRP A 8 -25.95 31.17 2.00
C TRP A 8 -26.20 29.68 2.27
N ILE A 9 -27.42 29.18 2.08
CA ILE A 9 -27.77 27.78 2.37
C ILE A 9 -27.78 26.92 1.11
N LEU A 10 -28.05 27.50 -0.08
CA LEU A 10 -28.03 26.79 -1.36
C LEU A 10 -26.63 26.61 -1.96
N THR A 11 -25.65 27.42 -1.56
CA THR A 11 -24.28 27.33 -2.08
C THR A 11 -23.49 26.18 -1.45
N HIS A 12 -23.78 25.78 -0.21
CA HIS A 12 -23.07 24.66 0.43
C HIS A 12 -23.55 23.28 -0.01
N GLN A 13 -24.84 23.11 -0.33
CA GLN A 13 -25.35 21.84 -0.87
C GLN A 13 -24.89 21.60 -2.32
N CYS A 14 -24.81 22.65 -3.14
CA CYS A 14 -24.31 22.52 -4.51
C CYS A 14 -22.79 22.27 -4.57
N VAL A 15 -21.99 22.77 -3.63
CA VAL A 15 -20.54 22.54 -3.63
C VAL A 15 -20.18 21.09 -3.28
N VAL A 16 -20.95 20.43 -2.42
CA VAL A 16 -20.75 18.99 -2.12
C VAL A 16 -21.17 18.11 -3.30
N VAL A 17 -22.28 18.43 -3.98
CA VAL A 17 -22.75 17.68 -5.15
C VAL A 17 -21.89 17.94 -6.40
N LEU A 18 -21.34 19.14 -6.57
CA LEU A 18 -20.39 19.42 -7.66
C LEU A 18 -18.98 18.85 -7.40
N PHE A 19 -18.56 18.67 -6.14
CA PHE A 19 -17.29 17.99 -5.85
C PHE A 19 -17.32 16.50 -6.24
N ILE A 20 -18.50 15.87 -6.24
CA ILE A 20 -18.71 14.49 -6.67
C ILE A 20 -18.59 14.35 -8.20
N TYR A 21 -18.91 15.39 -8.98
CA TYR A 21 -18.97 15.32 -10.45
C TYR A 21 -17.72 15.83 -11.19
N CYS A 22 -16.77 16.49 -10.50
CA CYS A 22 -15.65 17.20 -11.15
C CYS A 22 -14.24 16.60 -10.93
N MET A 23 -14.10 15.42 -10.34
CA MET A 23 -12.81 14.74 -10.30
C MET A 23 -12.69 13.77 -11.48
N PRO A 24 -11.83 14.03 -12.49
CA PRO A 24 -11.41 12.97 -13.37
C PRO A 24 -10.68 11.93 -12.52
N ILE A 25 -11.16 10.70 -12.60
CA ILE A 25 -10.61 9.52 -11.93
C ILE A 25 -9.16 9.36 -12.39
N CYS A 26 -8.22 9.94 -11.63
CA CYS A 26 -6.87 9.44 -11.56
C CYS A 26 -6.94 8.20 -10.67
N GLN A 27 -6.65 7.03 -11.24
CA GLN A 27 -6.48 5.76 -10.52
C GLN A 27 -5.23 5.81 -9.62
N ALA A 28 -5.28 6.63 -8.58
CA ALA A 28 -4.30 6.66 -7.51
C ALA A 28 -5.05 6.31 -6.22
N PHE A 29 -4.60 5.23 -5.58
CA PHE A 29 -5.05 4.71 -4.29
C PHE A 29 -5.60 5.81 -3.37
N LEU A 30 -6.92 5.81 -3.18
CA LEU A 30 -7.58 6.65 -2.21
C LEU A 30 -7.77 5.82 -0.94
N PRO A 31 -7.08 6.12 0.18
CA PRO A 31 -7.30 5.39 1.42
C PRO A 31 -8.74 5.58 1.94
N ASN A 32 -9.20 4.71 2.84
CA ASN A 32 -10.52 4.75 3.49
C ASN A 32 -10.79 6.02 4.33
N PHE A 33 -9.91 7.02 4.25
CA PHE A 33 -10.18 8.40 4.64
C PHE A 33 -11.53 8.90 4.08
N TRP A 34 -11.87 8.50 2.84
CA TRP A 34 -13.14 8.91 2.25
C TRP A 34 -14.36 8.34 2.96
N SER A 35 -14.32 7.13 3.55
CA SER A 35 -15.52 6.65 4.26
C SER A 35 -15.84 7.53 5.48
N ARG A 36 -14.83 7.96 6.25
CA ARG A 36 -15.01 8.89 7.39
C ARG A 36 -15.46 10.29 6.95
N VAL A 37 -14.93 10.76 5.81
CA VAL A 37 -15.29 12.07 5.24
C VAL A 37 -16.71 12.05 4.66
N LEU A 38 -17.08 10.98 3.95
CA LEU A 38 -18.39 10.80 3.33
C LEU A 38 -19.50 10.56 4.37
N THR A 39 -19.18 9.82 5.44
CA THR A 39 -20.13 9.55 6.55
C THR A 39 -20.17 10.66 7.60
N LEU A 40 -19.22 11.60 7.56
CA LEU A 40 -18.98 12.64 8.55
C LEU A 40 -18.70 12.09 9.98
N SER A 41 -18.24 10.85 10.06
CA SER A 41 -18.00 10.13 11.32
C SER A 41 -16.51 9.92 11.58
N TRP A 42 -15.88 10.90 12.23
CA TRP A 42 -14.46 10.88 12.55
C TRP A 42 -14.06 9.83 13.61
N ASP A 43 -15.03 9.34 14.38
CA ASP A 43 -14.85 8.31 15.41
C ASP A 43 -15.25 6.89 14.95
N SER A 44 -15.61 6.71 13.67
CA SER A 44 -15.92 5.38 13.11
C SER A 44 -14.67 4.53 12.83
N ASN A 45 -14.79 3.24 13.12
CA ASN A 45 -13.82 2.21 12.79
C ASN A 45 -14.09 1.73 11.36
N THR A 46 -13.12 1.94 10.47
CA THR A 46 -13.21 1.50 9.08
C THR A 46 -12.64 0.10 8.91
N HIS A 47 -12.98 -0.58 7.81
CA HIS A 47 -12.37 -1.86 7.42
C HIS A 47 -10.84 -1.80 7.41
N GLN A 48 -10.27 -0.70 6.90
CA GLN A 48 -8.84 -0.45 6.93
C GLN A 48 -8.30 -0.40 8.36
N TYR A 49 -8.97 0.34 9.26
CA TYR A 49 -8.53 0.42 10.65
C TYR A 49 -8.57 -0.95 11.34
N MET A 50 -9.67 -1.69 11.21
CA MET A 50 -9.81 -3.02 11.81
C MET A 50 -8.76 -3.99 11.27
N THR A 51 -8.50 -3.95 9.96
CA THR A 51 -7.49 -4.77 9.28
C THR A 51 -6.07 -4.41 9.73
N GLU A 52 -5.70 -3.13 9.74
CA GLU A 52 -4.38 -2.67 10.19
C GLU A 52 -4.13 -3.06 11.65
N GLN A 53 -5.12 -2.85 12.54
CA GLN A 53 -5.01 -3.21 13.95
C GLN A 53 -4.86 -4.72 14.17
N ALA A 54 -5.64 -5.54 13.46
CA ALA A 54 -5.54 -6.99 13.56
C ALA A 54 -4.17 -7.51 13.09
N ILE A 55 -3.65 -6.98 11.97
CA ILE A 55 -2.33 -7.36 11.45
C ILE A 55 -1.20 -6.91 12.40
N LEU A 56 -1.29 -5.72 12.98
CA LEU A 56 -0.32 -5.27 13.97
C LEU A 56 -0.34 -6.17 15.22
N ASN A 57 -1.52 -6.49 15.73
CA ASN A 57 -1.66 -7.31 16.92
C ASN A 57 -1.09 -8.72 16.72
N ILE A 58 -1.44 -9.42 15.63
CA ILE A 58 -0.89 -10.75 15.35
C ILE A 58 0.62 -10.73 15.11
N THR A 59 1.12 -9.64 14.53
CA THR A 59 2.55 -9.45 14.30
C THR A 59 3.28 -9.34 15.63
N MET A 60 2.80 -8.48 16.53
CA MET A 60 3.35 -8.34 17.89
C MET A 60 3.25 -9.64 18.69
N GLU A 61 2.11 -10.32 18.65
CA GLU A 61 1.87 -11.60 19.33
C GLU A 61 2.88 -12.66 18.86
N THR A 62 3.07 -12.78 17.55
CA THR A 62 3.93 -13.82 16.99
C THR A 62 5.41 -13.51 17.21
N LEU A 63 5.82 -12.24 17.08
CA LEU A 63 7.19 -11.82 17.40
C LEU A 63 7.52 -12.10 18.87
N SER A 64 6.59 -11.78 19.79
CA SER A 64 6.78 -12.05 21.22
C SER A 64 6.96 -13.54 21.50
N LYS A 65 6.10 -14.40 20.90
CA LYS A 65 6.21 -15.87 21.01
C LYS A 65 7.51 -16.42 20.43
N MET A 66 8.04 -15.81 19.37
CA MET A 66 9.31 -16.22 18.77
C MET A 66 10.49 -15.84 19.67
N MET A 67 10.44 -14.68 20.34
CA MET A 67 11.47 -14.26 21.31
C MET A 67 11.51 -15.17 22.54
N GLU A 68 10.37 -15.65 23.03
CA GLU A 68 10.31 -16.58 24.16
C GLU A 68 10.94 -17.95 23.85
N ARG A 69 10.85 -18.42 22.59
CA ARG A 69 11.45 -19.69 22.13
C ARG A 69 12.96 -19.63 21.90
N GLN A 70 13.57 -18.44 21.96
CA GLN A 70 15.01 -18.24 21.75
C GLN A 70 15.87 -18.92 22.83
N HIS A 71 15.29 -19.31 23.96
CA HIS A 71 16.00 -19.94 25.06
C HIS A 71 16.29 -21.45 24.89
N ASP A 72 15.85 -22.11 23.80
CA ASP A 72 15.83 -23.59 23.74
C ASP A 72 16.25 -24.23 22.37
N VAL A 73 16.93 -23.52 21.45
CA VAL A 73 17.21 -24.06 20.09
C VAL A 73 18.67 -23.87 19.60
N ASN A 74 19.19 -24.87 18.87
CA ASN A 74 20.55 -24.95 18.28
C ASN A 74 20.82 -23.96 17.12
N ASN A 75 22.12 -23.71 16.87
CA ASN A 75 22.73 -22.56 16.17
C ASN A 75 22.36 -22.26 14.69
N GLU A 76 21.75 -23.14 13.91
CA GLU A 76 21.50 -22.88 12.47
C GLU A 76 20.15 -22.19 12.18
N GLU A 77 19.09 -22.47 12.94
CA GLU A 77 17.82 -21.73 12.85
C GLU A 77 17.85 -20.36 13.56
N LEU A 78 18.87 -20.14 14.38
CA LEU A 78 19.02 -18.94 15.21
C LEU A 78 19.38 -17.71 14.38
N VAL A 79 20.06 -17.86 13.24
CA VAL A 79 20.67 -16.73 12.51
C VAL A 79 19.63 -15.89 11.75
N ASP A 80 18.67 -16.53 11.07
CA ASP A 80 17.55 -15.84 10.40
C ASP A 80 16.55 -15.27 11.41
N LEU A 81 16.31 -16.02 12.50
CA LEU A 81 15.39 -15.64 13.56
C LEU A 81 15.88 -14.40 14.33
N VAL A 82 17.16 -14.41 14.72
CA VAL A 82 17.83 -13.27 15.37
C VAL A 82 17.91 -12.08 14.41
N SER A 83 18.09 -12.30 13.11
CA SER A 83 18.07 -11.22 12.11
C SER A 83 16.70 -10.55 12.02
N LEU A 84 15.60 -11.31 12.06
CA LEU A 84 14.22 -10.77 12.03
C LEU A 84 13.91 -9.97 13.32
N ILE A 85 14.29 -10.51 14.49
CA ILE A 85 14.11 -9.88 15.79
C ILE A 85 14.98 -8.62 15.91
N CYS A 86 16.24 -8.65 15.48
CA CYS A 86 17.11 -7.47 15.45
C CYS A 86 16.64 -6.42 14.43
N LEU A 87 16.12 -6.80 13.26
CA LEU A 87 15.55 -5.84 12.31
C LEU A 87 14.39 -5.08 12.98
N PHE A 88 13.49 -5.82 13.62
CA PHE A 88 12.35 -5.26 14.32
C PHE A 88 12.75 -4.31 15.45
N GLN A 89 13.70 -4.73 16.31
CA GLN A 89 14.11 -3.99 17.49
C GLN A 89 14.94 -2.72 17.19
N TYR A 90 15.59 -2.67 16.03
CA TYR A 90 16.41 -1.52 15.60
C TYR A 90 15.74 -0.62 14.56
N THR A 91 14.74 -1.09 13.80
CA THR A 91 14.16 -0.34 12.65
C THR A 91 12.64 -0.20 12.65
N GLY A 92 11.94 -0.86 13.57
CA GLY A 92 10.48 -0.97 13.52
C GLY A 92 10.00 -1.90 12.40
N LEU A 93 8.70 -1.86 12.10
CA LEU A 93 8.11 -2.58 10.97
C LEU A 93 8.52 -1.85 9.67
N GLY A 94 9.39 -2.47 8.86
CA GLY A 94 9.99 -1.86 7.67
C GLY A 94 8.98 -1.52 6.55
N ARG A 95 9.45 -0.83 5.49
CA ARG A 95 8.59 -0.42 4.35
C ARG A 95 7.80 -1.58 3.74
N GLY A 96 8.44 -2.74 3.58
CA GLY A 96 7.79 -3.91 3.00
C GLY A 96 6.64 -4.47 3.83
N PHE A 97 6.72 -4.35 5.16
CA PHE A 97 5.59 -4.70 6.03
C PHE A 97 4.40 -3.78 5.75
N TRP A 98 4.61 -2.46 5.75
CA TRP A 98 3.51 -1.51 5.54
C TRP A 98 2.96 -1.54 4.12
N HIS A 99 3.79 -1.86 3.14
CA HIS A 99 3.35 -2.14 1.77
C HIS A 99 2.42 -3.36 1.74
N ALA A 100 2.82 -4.48 2.36
CA ALA A 100 1.97 -5.67 2.48
C ALA A 100 0.65 -5.40 3.24
N VAL A 101 0.68 -4.64 4.35
CA VAL A 101 -0.54 -4.22 5.06
C VAL A 101 -1.43 -3.35 4.16
N GLY A 102 -0.83 -2.44 3.39
CA GLY A 102 -1.52 -1.59 2.43
C GLY A 102 -2.23 -2.39 1.33
N GLU A 103 -1.61 -3.44 0.80
CA GLU A 103 -2.25 -4.33 -0.19
C GLU A 103 -3.48 -5.06 0.38
N VAL A 104 -3.38 -5.59 1.61
CA VAL A 104 -4.53 -6.25 2.26
C VAL A 104 -5.65 -5.24 2.53
N ALA A 105 -5.30 -4.06 3.05
CA ALA A 105 -6.28 -3.01 3.32
C ALA A 105 -6.95 -2.46 2.05
N SER A 106 -6.20 -2.35 0.94
CA SER A 106 -6.76 -1.95 -0.35
C SER A 106 -7.68 -3.01 -0.92
N ALA A 107 -7.25 -4.28 -0.94
CA ALA A 107 -8.07 -5.36 -1.43
C ALA A 107 -9.35 -5.55 -0.60
N ASN A 108 -9.31 -5.23 0.70
CA ASN A 108 -10.49 -5.14 1.54
C ASN A 108 -11.40 -3.98 1.08
N ALA A 109 -10.87 -2.77 0.96
CA ALA A 109 -11.64 -1.58 0.57
C ALA A 109 -12.22 -1.66 -0.86
N GLU A 110 -11.49 -2.26 -1.81
CA GLU A 110 -11.89 -2.35 -3.23
C GLU A 110 -13.23 -3.07 -3.43
N MET A 111 -13.63 -3.95 -2.51
CA MET A 111 -14.88 -4.71 -2.60
C MET A 111 -16.11 -3.80 -2.68
N ASP A 112 -16.09 -2.63 -2.03
CA ASP A 112 -17.15 -1.61 -2.08
C ASP A 112 -17.21 -0.83 -3.39
N PHE A 113 -16.15 -0.86 -4.21
CA PHE A 113 -16.02 0.01 -5.39
C PHE A 113 -15.98 -0.75 -6.71
N LEU A 114 -15.56 -2.02 -6.70
CA LEU A 114 -15.50 -2.84 -7.90
C LEU A 114 -16.90 -3.20 -8.38
N SER A 115 -17.20 -2.91 -9.65
CA SER A 115 -18.50 -3.19 -10.25
C SER A 115 -18.92 -4.66 -10.20
N SER A 116 -17.95 -5.57 -10.05
CA SER A 116 -18.19 -7.01 -9.89
C SER A 116 -18.63 -7.43 -8.49
N THR A 117 -18.43 -6.60 -7.47
CA THR A 117 -18.67 -6.97 -6.05
C THR A 117 -19.57 -5.99 -5.32
N CYS A 118 -19.50 -4.69 -5.62
CA CYS A 118 -20.12 -3.60 -4.83
C CYS A 118 -21.65 -3.62 -4.74
N SER A 119 -22.33 -4.46 -5.50
CA SER A 119 -23.79 -4.62 -5.47
C SER A 119 -24.21 -6.08 -5.38
N ASP A 120 -23.25 -6.98 -5.12
CA ASP A 120 -23.52 -8.39 -4.98
C ASP A 120 -23.64 -8.73 -3.47
N PRO A 121 -24.85 -9.09 -3.01
CA PRO A 121 -25.13 -9.30 -1.59
C PRO A 121 -24.31 -10.44 -0.97
N VAL A 122 -23.76 -11.35 -1.77
CA VAL A 122 -22.91 -12.44 -1.28
C VAL A 122 -21.61 -11.89 -0.70
N TYR A 123 -21.02 -10.84 -1.31
CA TYR A 123 -19.77 -10.23 -0.84
C TYR A 123 -19.92 -9.37 0.41
N HIS A 124 -21.15 -8.92 0.69
CA HIS A 124 -21.45 -8.00 1.79
C HIS A 124 -22.30 -8.64 2.90
N PHE A 125 -22.53 -9.96 2.86
CA PHE A 125 -23.43 -10.66 3.79
C PHE A 125 -24.85 -10.07 3.84
N ASP A 126 -25.29 -9.46 2.75
CA ASP A 126 -26.60 -8.82 2.66
C ASP A 126 -27.69 -9.80 2.25
N SER A 127 -28.92 -9.35 2.44
CA SER A 127 -30.12 -9.94 1.86
C SER A 127 -30.27 -11.44 2.14
N GLU A 128 -29.81 -11.85 3.32
CA GLU A 128 -29.85 -13.21 3.85
C GLU A 128 -29.20 -14.26 2.95
N ARG A 129 -28.23 -13.84 2.12
CA ARG A 129 -27.36 -14.74 1.35
C ARG A 129 -26.26 -15.37 2.21
N VAL A 130 -26.56 -15.68 3.47
CA VAL A 130 -25.57 -16.11 4.48
C VAL A 130 -24.85 -17.39 4.07
N GLU A 131 -25.56 -18.39 3.52
CA GLU A 131 -24.96 -19.64 3.07
C GLU A 131 -23.97 -19.41 1.92
N GLY A 132 -24.37 -18.65 0.90
CA GLY A 132 -23.50 -18.30 -0.23
C GLY A 132 -22.30 -17.46 0.21
N ALA A 133 -22.52 -16.48 1.09
CA ALA A 133 -21.47 -15.63 1.64
C ALA A 133 -20.47 -16.45 2.46
N THR A 134 -20.96 -17.39 3.26
CA THR A 134 -20.15 -18.34 4.05
C THR A 134 -19.32 -19.25 3.13
N GLN A 135 -19.91 -19.79 2.06
CA GLN A 135 -19.16 -20.59 1.09
C GLN A 135 -18.04 -19.77 0.43
N MET A 136 -18.36 -18.56 -0.05
CA MET A 136 -17.38 -17.70 -0.71
C MET A 136 -16.26 -17.24 0.24
N LEU A 137 -16.58 -16.98 1.51
CA LEU A 137 -15.59 -16.69 2.55
C LEU A 137 -14.59 -17.85 2.71
N ARG A 138 -15.08 -19.10 2.70
CA ARG A 138 -14.25 -20.31 2.77
C ARG A 138 -13.44 -20.55 1.49
N GLU A 139 -13.97 -20.15 0.32
CA GLU A 139 -13.21 -20.18 -0.94
C GLU A 139 -12.04 -19.19 -0.91
N PHE A 140 -12.25 -17.96 -0.42
CA PHE A 140 -11.15 -17.00 -0.22
C PHE A 140 -10.13 -17.50 0.80
N TRP A 141 -10.58 -18.19 1.86
CA TRP A 141 -9.68 -18.82 2.82
C TRP A 141 -8.79 -19.87 2.16
N GLY A 142 -9.40 -20.83 1.46
CA GLY A 142 -8.68 -21.89 0.75
C GLY A 142 -7.70 -21.33 -0.27
N ARG A 143 -8.11 -20.33 -1.05
CA ARG A 143 -7.25 -19.62 -2.00
C ARG A 143 -6.07 -18.93 -1.31
N THR A 144 -6.30 -18.26 -0.17
CA THR A 144 -5.25 -17.58 0.59
C THR A 144 -4.19 -18.56 1.08
N VAL A 145 -4.60 -19.70 1.63
CA VAL A 145 -3.70 -20.75 2.11
C VAL A 145 -2.88 -21.32 0.94
N LEU A 146 -3.53 -21.69 -0.16
CA LEU A 146 -2.87 -22.23 -1.35
C LEU A 146 -1.84 -21.27 -1.94
N LEU A 147 -2.20 -19.99 -2.09
CA LEU A 147 -1.29 -18.96 -2.63
C LEU A 147 -0.11 -18.71 -1.69
N THR A 148 -0.34 -18.70 -0.38
CA THR A 148 0.75 -18.57 0.60
C THR A 148 1.72 -19.75 0.51
N GLN A 149 1.20 -20.98 0.40
CA GLN A 149 2.03 -22.19 0.25
C GLN A 149 2.81 -22.20 -1.08
N ALA A 150 2.20 -21.68 -2.15
CA ALA A 150 2.84 -21.47 -3.44
C ALA A 150 3.84 -20.30 -3.48
N LYS A 151 3.98 -19.54 -2.38
CA LYS A 151 4.80 -18.31 -2.26
C LYS A 151 4.33 -17.16 -3.17
N GLU A 152 3.07 -17.19 -3.58
CA GLU A 152 2.38 -16.14 -4.36
C GLU A 152 1.77 -15.09 -3.41
N TYR A 153 2.63 -14.39 -2.66
CA TYR A 153 2.20 -13.56 -1.52
C TYR A 153 1.30 -12.38 -1.91
N GLN A 154 1.49 -11.78 -3.09
CA GLN A 154 0.63 -10.69 -3.56
C GLN A 154 -0.81 -11.17 -3.79
N GLY A 155 -0.96 -12.33 -4.45
CA GLY A 155 -2.26 -12.96 -4.64
C GLY A 155 -2.88 -13.39 -3.30
N ALA A 156 -2.08 -13.92 -2.38
CA ALA A 156 -2.54 -14.29 -1.04
C ALA A 156 -3.08 -13.08 -0.26
N ARG A 157 -2.36 -11.94 -0.28
CA ARG A 157 -2.79 -10.71 0.39
C ARG A 157 -4.06 -10.12 -0.21
N ARG A 158 -4.19 -10.16 -1.54
CA ARG A 158 -5.43 -9.77 -2.21
C ARG A 158 -6.60 -10.64 -1.76
N SER A 159 -6.46 -11.96 -1.83
CA SER A 159 -7.49 -12.91 -1.38
C SER A 159 -7.84 -12.74 0.10
N LEU A 160 -6.86 -12.45 0.95
CA LEU A 160 -7.04 -12.20 2.37
C LEU A 160 -7.81 -10.89 2.64
N GLY A 161 -7.52 -9.83 1.88
CA GLY A 161 -8.27 -8.57 1.97
C GLY A 161 -9.75 -8.74 1.60
N GLN A 162 -10.03 -9.50 0.53
CA GLN A 162 -11.39 -9.83 0.11
C GLN A 162 -12.14 -10.63 1.18
N LEU A 163 -11.47 -11.61 1.81
CA LEU A 163 -12.00 -12.36 2.94
C LEU A 163 -12.35 -11.43 4.11
N PHE A 164 -11.43 -10.53 4.49
CA PHE A 164 -11.65 -9.61 5.60
C PHE A 164 -12.82 -8.68 5.37
N HIS A 165 -13.03 -8.21 4.15
CA HIS A 165 -14.16 -7.36 3.82
C HIS A 165 -15.49 -8.03 4.18
N SER A 166 -15.77 -9.18 3.57
CA SER A 166 -17.01 -9.93 3.82
C SER A 166 -17.15 -10.36 5.28
N LEU A 167 -16.05 -10.78 5.93
CA LEU A 167 -16.06 -11.14 7.35
C LEU A 167 -16.43 -9.96 8.25
N GLN A 168 -15.96 -8.75 7.93
CA GLN A 168 -16.24 -7.55 8.70
C GLN A 168 -17.70 -7.10 8.49
N ASP A 169 -18.18 -7.15 7.26
CA ASP A 169 -19.57 -6.82 6.88
C ASP A 169 -20.59 -7.71 7.59
N PHE A 170 -20.29 -8.99 7.82
CA PHE A 170 -21.18 -9.86 8.60
C PHE A 170 -21.60 -9.23 9.93
N TYR A 171 -20.67 -8.62 10.68
CA TYR A 171 -20.97 -8.06 11.99
C TYR A 171 -21.70 -6.71 11.90
N SER A 172 -21.53 -5.95 10.82
CA SER A 172 -22.25 -4.70 10.61
C SER A 172 -23.60 -4.88 9.92
N HIS A 173 -23.83 -5.96 9.17
CA HIS A 173 -25.04 -6.13 8.36
C HIS A 173 -26.00 -7.21 8.90
N SER A 174 -25.55 -8.06 9.84
CA SER A 174 -26.40 -9.05 10.52
C SER A 174 -26.93 -8.58 11.88
N ASN A 175 -27.88 -9.29 12.48
CA ASN A 175 -28.35 -9.06 13.85
C ASN A 175 -27.45 -9.69 14.95
N TRP A 176 -26.21 -10.10 14.63
CA TRP A 176 -25.35 -10.84 15.57
C TRP A 176 -25.12 -10.08 16.89
N VAL A 177 -24.87 -8.77 16.80
CA VAL A 177 -24.65 -7.91 17.97
C VAL A 177 -25.94 -7.69 18.74
N GLU A 178 -27.06 -7.54 18.04
CA GLU A 178 -28.39 -7.34 18.61
C GLU A 178 -28.88 -8.54 19.43
N MET A 179 -28.47 -9.76 19.05
CA MET A 179 -28.69 -10.98 19.85
C MET A 179 -27.88 -11.00 21.17
N GLY A 180 -27.04 -9.99 21.42
CA GLY A 180 -26.16 -9.94 22.59
C GLY A 180 -24.96 -10.88 22.50
N GLN A 181 -24.63 -11.38 21.30
CA GLN A 181 -23.47 -12.25 21.11
C GLN A 181 -22.18 -11.46 21.33
N GLN A 182 -21.32 -11.97 22.20
CA GLN A 182 -20.01 -11.37 22.49
C GLN A 182 -18.84 -12.17 21.90
N ALA A 183 -19.12 -13.34 21.33
CA ALA A 183 -18.13 -14.18 20.68
C ALA A 183 -18.24 -14.08 19.14
N VAL A 184 -17.15 -14.44 18.47
CA VAL A 184 -17.12 -14.54 17.00
C VAL A 184 -17.99 -15.71 16.54
N TYR A 185 -18.67 -15.54 15.40
CA TYR A 185 -19.47 -16.61 14.82
C TYR A 185 -18.57 -17.62 14.08
N LEU A 186 -18.18 -18.69 14.78
CA LEU A 186 -17.16 -19.63 14.30
C LEU A 186 -17.58 -20.38 13.02
N HIS A 187 -18.88 -20.65 12.84
CA HIS A 187 -19.40 -21.37 11.68
C HIS A 187 -18.99 -20.76 10.34
N LEU A 188 -18.73 -19.45 10.27
CA LEU A 188 -18.34 -18.79 9.02
C LEU A 188 -17.10 -19.43 8.37
N LEU A 189 -16.12 -19.86 9.17
CA LEU A 189 -14.89 -20.48 8.66
C LEU A 189 -14.69 -21.93 9.12
N HIS A 190 -15.42 -22.37 10.15
CA HIS A 190 -15.32 -23.70 10.74
C HIS A 190 -16.63 -24.47 10.48
N PRO A 191 -16.75 -25.23 9.38
CA PRO A 191 -18.01 -25.89 8.98
C PRO A 191 -18.57 -26.90 9.98
N GLU A 192 -17.72 -27.41 10.88
CA GLU A 192 -18.07 -28.31 11.97
C GLU A 192 -18.85 -27.64 13.10
N GLU A 193 -18.76 -26.31 13.21
CA GLU A 193 -19.50 -25.54 14.20
C GLU A 193 -20.97 -25.42 13.79
N PRO A 194 -21.91 -25.29 14.75
CA PRO A 194 -23.34 -25.24 14.44
C PRO A 194 -23.71 -23.95 13.69
N SER A 195 -24.56 -24.08 12.67
CA SER A 195 -25.13 -22.93 11.96
C SER A 195 -26.35 -22.37 12.69
N VAL A 196 -26.52 -21.05 12.60
CA VAL A 196 -27.70 -20.32 13.07
C VAL A 196 -28.69 -20.19 11.90
N PRO A 197 -29.95 -20.66 12.04
CA PRO A 197 -30.93 -20.61 10.97
C PRO A 197 -31.41 -19.17 10.70
N VAL A 198 -31.88 -18.94 9.49
CA VAL A 198 -32.53 -17.67 9.06
C VAL A 198 -34.04 -17.84 9.11
N GLU A 199 -34.77 -16.90 9.71
CA GLU A 199 -36.23 -16.96 9.90
C GLU A 199 -36.95 -15.77 9.27
N THR A 200 -38.25 -15.87 8.97
CA THR A 200 -39.09 -14.77 8.42
C THR A 200 -40.45 -14.75 9.15
N PRO A 201 -41.00 -13.59 9.60
CA PRO A 201 -40.52 -12.21 9.52
C PRO A 201 -39.47 -11.86 10.59
N THR A 202 -38.74 -10.74 10.43
CA THR A 202 -37.60 -10.39 11.31
C THR A 202 -37.57 -8.94 11.80
N CYS A 203 -38.21 -8.00 11.09
CA CYS A 203 -38.21 -6.57 11.43
C CYS A 203 -39.60 -5.93 11.43
N ALA A 204 -39.78 -4.99 12.35
CA ALA A 204 -40.83 -3.99 12.41
C ALA A 204 -40.41 -2.67 11.73
N GLU A 205 -41.37 -1.79 11.46
CA GLU A 205 -41.14 -0.51 10.79
C GLU A 205 -40.46 0.53 11.70
N CYS A 206 -39.50 1.26 11.14
CA CYS A 206 -38.79 2.35 11.76
C CYS A 206 -38.66 3.54 10.80
N TYR A 207 -39.26 4.67 11.16
CA TYR A 207 -39.25 5.89 10.32
C TYR A 207 -38.19 6.92 10.72
N ARG A 208 -37.36 6.61 11.73
CA ARG A 208 -36.31 7.51 12.22
C ARG A 208 -34.97 7.10 11.63
N PHE A 209 -34.04 8.07 11.60
CA PHE A 209 -32.64 7.78 11.26
C PHE A 209 -31.98 6.80 12.23
N SER A 210 -32.37 6.81 13.51
CA SER A 210 -31.94 5.79 14.47
C SER A 210 -33.08 4.83 14.76
N CYS A 211 -32.85 3.55 14.44
CA CYS A 211 -33.79 2.47 14.69
C CYS A 211 -33.38 1.74 15.97
N TYR A 212 -34.16 1.96 17.02
CA TYR A 212 -34.01 1.23 18.28
C TYR A 212 -35.09 0.16 18.33
N ASN A 213 -34.70 -1.08 18.59
CA ASN A 213 -35.62 -2.21 18.81
C ASN A 213 -36.60 -2.43 17.64
N ASN A 214 -36.15 -2.27 16.39
CA ASN A 214 -36.95 -2.61 15.20
C ASN A 214 -36.84 -4.10 14.82
N LEU A 215 -35.93 -4.87 15.41
CA LEU A 215 -35.96 -6.34 15.32
C LEU A 215 -37.12 -6.88 16.15
N LEU A 216 -37.78 -7.94 15.66
CA LEU A 216 -38.86 -8.60 16.39
C LEU A 216 -38.31 -9.29 17.66
N GLU A 217 -39.13 -9.38 18.70
CA GLU A 217 -38.73 -9.94 20.01
C GLU A 217 -38.22 -11.38 19.90
N GLU A 218 -38.82 -12.15 18.98
CA GLU A 218 -38.42 -13.50 18.61
C GLU A 218 -36.97 -13.59 18.10
N MET A 219 -36.45 -12.53 17.49
CA MET A 219 -35.06 -12.49 16.99
C MET A 219 -34.02 -12.25 18.09
N ILE A 220 -34.45 -11.83 19.29
CA ILE A 220 -33.56 -11.39 20.38
C ILE A 220 -33.67 -12.30 21.61
N HIS A 221 -34.90 -12.69 21.99
CA HIS A 221 -35.18 -13.33 23.27
C HIS A 221 -35.49 -14.84 23.17
N GLN A 222 -35.20 -15.47 22.04
CA GLN A 222 -35.36 -16.92 21.90
C GLN A 222 -34.22 -17.70 22.57
N THR A 223 -34.55 -18.94 22.96
CA THR A 223 -33.58 -19.88 23.55
C THR A 223 -32.58 -20.39 22.53
N GLU A 224 -32.98 -20.41 21.25
CA GLU A 224 -32.13 -20.70 20.11
C GLU A 224 -31.92 -19.41 19.30
N PRO A 225 -30.68 -19.08 18.90
CA PRO A 225 -30.41 -17.87 18.13
C PRO A 225 -31.02 -17.96 16.73
N LEU A 226 -31.46 -16.82 16.20
CA LEU A 226 -31.98 -16.67 14.84
C LEU A 226 -31.26 -15.55 14.13
N LEU A 227 -30.86 -15.79 12.89
CA LEU A 227 -30.06 -14.86 12.10
C LEU A 227 -30.92 -14.13 11.07
N THR A 228 -30.66 -12.84 10.89
CA THR A 228 -31.16 -12.05 9.76
C THR A 228 -30.07 -11.07 9.32
N THR A 229 -30.06 -10.71 8.04
CA THR A 229 -29.18 -9.65 7.52
C THR A 229 -29.99 -8.62 6.73
N GLY A 230 -29.43 -7.41 6.60
CA GLY A 230 -30.09 -6.31 5.92
C GLY A 230 -30.23 -6.55 4.43
N TYR A 231 -31.42 -6.38 3.87
CA TYR A 231 -31.60 -6.36 2.42
C TYR A 231 -31.11 -5.03 1.86
N PHE A 232 -30.28 -5.06 0.83
CA PHE A 232 -29.69 -3.85 0.25
C PHE A 232 -30.17 -3.66 -1.20
N SER A 233 -30.44 -2.40 -1.57
CA SER A 233 -30.80 -2.04 -2.94
C SER A 233 -32.13 -2.69 -3.40
N ALA A 234 -32.19 -3.19 -4.63
CA ALA A 234 -33.38 -3.75 -5.26
C ALA A 234 -33.30 -5.27 -5.52
N TYR A 235 -32.13 -5.89 -5.37
CA TYR A 235 -31.92 -7.31 -5.65
C TYR A 235 -31.06 -7.99 -4.57
N PRO A 236 -31.50 -9.17 -4.05
CA PRO A 236 -32.80 -9.79 -4.26
C PRO A 236 -33.94 -8.93 -3.71
N VAL A 237 -35.16 -9.15 -4.23
CA VAL A 237 -36.34 -8.42 -3.79
C VAL A 237 -36.56 -8.70 -2.30
N LYS A 238 -36.68 -7.63 -1.50
CA LYS A 238 -36.89 -7.73 -0.05
C LYS A 238 -38.25 -8.37 0.26
N PRO A 239 -38.30 -9.52 0.95
CA PRO A 239 -39.56 -10.12 1.39
C PRO A 239 -40.28 -9.25 2.43
N PRO A 240 -41.62 -9.34 2.54
CA PRO A 240 -42.37 -8.64 3.58
C PRO A 240 -41.89 -9.00 5.00
N GLY A 241 -41.77 -7.99 5.87
CA GLY A 241 -41.35 -8.17 7.25
C GLY A 241 -39.84 -8.38 7.43
N LYS A 242 -39.03 -8.20 6.38
CA LYS A 242 -37.56 -8.29 6.45
C LYS A 242 -36.90 -6.94 6.65
N CYS A 243 -35.79 -6.99 7.38
CA CYS A 243 -34.95 -5.85 7.65
C CYS A 243 -34.31 -5.33 6.36
N SER A 244 -34.38 -4.03 6.16
CA SER A 244 -33.49 -3.35 5.20
C SER A 244 -32.08 -3.24 5.78
N HIS A 245 -31.10 -3.06 4.92
CA HIS A 245 -29.77 -2.61 5.31
C HIS A 245 -29.87 -1.21 5.91
N GLY A 246 -30.56 -0.30 5.21
CA GLY A 246 -30.86 1.06 5.65
C GLY A 246 -29.73 2.05 5.33
N GLY A 247 -29.91 3.29 5.81
CA GLY A 247 -29.03 4.41 5.48
C GLY A 247 -29.45 5.17 4.22
N ILE A 248 -28.88 6.34 3.99
CA ILE A 248 -29.27 7.19 2.84
C ILE A 248 -28.97 6.60 1.47
N LEU A 249 -28.05 5.63 1.39
CA LEU A 249 -27.63 4.99 0.14
C LEU A 249 -28.44 3.73 -0.20
N ASP A 250 -29.25 3.22 0.73
CA ASP A 250 -30.06 2.03 0.51
C ASP A 250 -31.47 2.39 0.04
N SER A 251 -31.82 2.00 -1.19
CA SER A 251 -33.18 2.17 -1.71
C SER A 251 -34.21 1.25 -1.05
N SER A 252 -33.78 0.15 -0.44
CA SER A 252 -34.67 -0.81 0.21
C SER A 252 -35.31 -0.25 1.48
N ARG A 253 -34.71 0.78 2.09
CA ARG A 253 -35.11 1.37 3.39
C ARG A 253 -36.56 1.86 3.45
N HIS A 254 -37.18 2.11 2.30
CA HIS A 254 -38.55 2.58 2.13
C HIS A 254 -39.54 1.47 1.76
N GLN A 255 -39.06 0.23 1.65
CA GLN A 255 -39.89 -0.95 1.41
C GLN A 255 -40.32 -1.53 2.76
N GLY A 256 -41.50 -2.17 2.83
CA GLY A 256 -42.17 -2.57 4.09
C GLY A 256 -41.25 -3.25 5.13
N ALA A 257 -41.52 -3.01 6.42
CA ALA A 257 -40.48 -3.02 7.47
C ALA A 257 -39.38 -1.98 7.17
N GLU A 258 -39.80 -0.71 7.07
CA GLU A 258 -38.94 0.44 6.77
C GLU A 258 -37.84 0.65 7.83
N GLY A 259 -36.76 1.33 7.43
CA GLY A 259 -35.61 1.62 8.28
C GLY A 259 -34.40 0.80 7.88
N GLY A 260 -33.79 0.10 8.84
CA GLY A 260 -32.76 -0.90 8.58
C GLY A 260 -31.99 -1.30 9.83
N ILE A 261 -30.96 -2.11 9.66
CA ILE A 261 -30.20 -2.69 10.77
C ILE A 261 -28.67 -2.50 10.67
N ASN A 262 -28.15 -1.81 9.64
CA ASN A 262 -26.70 -1.70 9.46
C ASN A 262 -26.02 -0.86 10.55
N LYS A 263 -24.74 -1.17 10.76
CA LYS A 263 -23.84 -0.61 11.79
C LYS A 263 -22.53 -0.10 11.18
N ASP A 264 -22.52 0.31 9.93
CA ASP A 264 -21.29 0.62 9.17
C ASP A 264 -20.53 1.83 9.72
N SER A 265 -21.26 2.75 10.36
CA SER A 265 -20.71 3.98 10.92
C SER A 265 -21.41 4.38 12.21
N THR A 266 -20.78 5.31 12.94
CA THR A 266 -21.37 6.02 14.07
C THR A 266 -22.39 7.09 13.65
N SER A 267 -22.66 7.25 12.35
CA SER A 267 -23.58 8.27 11.83
C SER A 267 -24.99 7.71 11.73
N PRO A 268 -25.99 8.31 12.41
CA PRO A 268 -27.39 7.89 12.27
C PRO A 268 -27.93 8.08 10.85
N LEU A 269 -27.29 8.90 10.01
CA LEU A 269 -27.71 9.11 8.62
C LEU A 269 -27.41 7.90 7.73
N PHE A 270 -26.31 7.21 8.00
CA PHE A 270 -25.84 6.08 7.19
C PHE A 270 -26.16 4.74 7.86
N SER A 271 -26.20 4.72 9.18
CA SER A 271 -26.38 3.50 9.95
C SER A 271 -27.55 3.63 10.91
N PRO A 272 -28.69 2.97 10.64
CA PRO A 272 -29.83 2.95 11.55
C PRO A 272 -29.46 2.49 12.95
N HIS A 273 -28.52 1.54 13.06
CA HIS A 273 -28.03 0.96 14.30
C HIS A 273 -26.62 1.48 14.67
N HIS A 274 -26.33 2.74 14.32
CA HIS A 274 -25.02 3.39 14.61
C HIS A 274 -24.51 3.23 16.05
N TYR A 275 -25.42 3.11 17.02
CA TYR A 275 -25.10 2.95 18.44
C TYR A 275 -24.46 1.60 18.78
N LEU A 276 -24.51 0.61 17.89
CA LEU A 276 -23.85 -0.70 18.00
C LEU A 276 -22.59 -0.80 17.13
N HIS A 277 -22.19 0.28 16.44
CA HIS A 277 -21.05 0.28 15.53
C HIS A 277 -19.75 -0.15 16.23
N LYS A 278 -19.52 0.27 17.47
CA LYS A 278 -18.28 -0.03 18.18
C LYS A 278 -18.19 -1.49 18.57
N GLU A 279 -19.31 -2.07 19.02
CA GLU A 279 -19.46 -3.47 19.36
C GLU A 279 -19.31 -4.36 18.12
N ALA A 280 -19.97 -4.00 17.01
CA ALA A 280 -19.82 -4.67 15.72
C ALA A 280 -18.36 -4.64 15.23
N ALA A 281 -17.74 -3.47 15.24
CA ALA A 281 -16.34 -3.30 14.83
C ALA A 281 -15.36 -4.07 15.73
N HIS A 282 -15.66 -4.18 17.03
CA HIS A 282 -14.84 -4.97 17.95
C HIS A 282 -14.89 -6.46 17.62
N LEU A 283 -16.08 -7.02 17.38
CA LEU A 283 -16.24 -8.42 16.96
C LEU A 283 -15.61 -8.67 15.59
N ALA A 284 -15.80 -7.75 14.64
CA ALA A 284 -15.19 -7.81 13.32
C ALA A 284 -13.65 -7.80 13.38
N THR A 285 -13.06 -6.95 14.23
CA THR A 285 -11.61 -6.92 14.48
C THR A 285 -11.14 -8.23 15.12
N THR A 286 -11.90 -8.75 16.09
CA THR A 286 -11.58 -10.01 16.78
C THR A 286 -11.64 -11.21 15.82
N ALA A 287 -12.65 -11.25 14.95
CA ALA A 287 -12.77 -12.26 13.91
C ALA A 287 -11.61 -12.17 12.90
N THR A 288 -11.28 -10.95 12.45
CA THR A 288 -10.13 -10.69 11.56
C THR A 288 -8.82 -11.19 12.19
N LEU A 289 -8.60 -10.92 13.48
CA LEU A 289 -7.45 -11.41 14.23
C LEU A 289 -7.43 -12.95 14.31
N ARG A 290 -8.59 -13.58 14.54
CA ARG A 290 -8.72 -15.04 14.59
C ARG A 290 -8.34 -15.69 13.26
N VAL A 291 -8.77 -15.13 12.13
CA VAL A 291 -8.36 -15.60 10.79
C VAL A 291 -6.85 -15.53 10.61
N LEU A 292 -6.21 -14.43 11.05
CA LEU A 292 -4.76 -14.30 10.99
C LEU A 292 -4.05 -15.32 11.88
N GLN A 293 -4.60 -15.61 13.05
CA GLN A 293 -4.08 -16.66 13.93
C GLN A 293 -4.19 -18.04 13.28
N ASP A 294 -5.33 -18.35 12.67
CA ASP A 294 -5.55 -19.62 11.96
C ASP A 294 -4.60 -19.72 10.76
N LEU A 295 -4.43 -18.63 9.98
CA LEU A 295 -3.53 -18.61 8.83
C LEU A 295 -2.09 -18.88 9.25
N ARG A 296 -1.62 -18.21 10.32
CA ARG A 296 -0.30 -18.43 10.90
C ARG A 296 -0.11 -19.89 11.32
N ASN A 297 -1.12 -20.49 11.94
CA ASN A 297 -1.04 -21.87 12.40
C ASN A 297 -0.99 -22.85 11.22
N GLU A 298 -1.74 -22.56 10.15
CA GLU A 298 -1.83 -23.40 8.95
C GLU A 298 -0.56 -23.35 8.08
N VAL A 299 -0.04 -22.15 7.80
CA VAL A 299 1.12 -21.97 6.89
C VAL A 299 2.47 -21.98 7.62
N GLY A 300 2.46 -21.91 8.94
CA GLY A 300 3.63 -21.77 9.80
C GLY A 300 4.19 -20.34 9.88
N PRO A 301 4.91 -19.99 10.97
CA PRO A 301 5.34 -18.62 11.25
C PRO A 301 6.32 -18.06 10.21
N LYS A 302 7.16 -18.90 9.59
CA LYS A 302 8.12 -18.47 8.56
C LYS A 302 7.41 -18.03 7.27
N SER A 303 6.39 -18.78 6.84
CA SER A 303 5.59 -18.44 5.65
C SER A 303 4.64 -17.28 5.93
N PHE A 304 4.08 -17.22 7.15
CA PHE A 304 3.21 -16.15 7.60
C PHE A 304 3.90 -14.77 7.60
N PHE A 305 5.17 -14.73 8.00
CA PHE A 305 5.95 -13.49 8.06
C PHE A 305 6.80 -13.17 6.84
N ARG A 306 6.85 -14.06 5.84
CA ARG A 306 7.44 -13.72 4.55
C ARG A 306 6.51 -12.73 3.84
N SER A 307 6.69 -11.46 4.20
CA SER A 307 5.82 -10.38 3.80
C SER A 307 6.03 -9.95 2.35
N GLU A 308 7.16 -10.29 1.71
CA GLU A 308 7.45 -9.90 0.34
C GLU A 308 8.31 -10.94 -0.38
N GLN A 309 8.12 -11.06 -1.70
CA GLN A 309 9.23 -11.45 -2.55
C GLN A 309 10.32 -10.39 -2.34
N PRO A 310 11.54 -10.78 -1.95
CA PRO A 310 12.62 -9.83 -1.69
C PRO A 310 12.80 -8.91 -2.91
N PRO A 311 13.00 -7.59 -2.71
CA PRO A 311 13.15 -6.65 -3.81
C PRO A 311 14.22 -7.11 -4.81
N ALA A 312 13.93 -7.01 -6.10
CA ALA A 312 14.88 -7.35 -7.15
C ALA A 312 15.88 -6.22 -7.39
N LEU A 313 17.05 -6.60 -7.88
CA LEU A 313 17.99 -5.67 -8.51
C LEU A 313 17.83 -5.81 -10.02
N VAL A 314 17.39 -4.74 -10.67
CA VAL A 314 17.00 -4.78 -12.08
C VAL A 314 17.85 -3.83 -12.91
N PHE A 315 18.34 -4.30 -14.05
CA PHE A 315 19.08 -3.53 -15.03
C PHE A 315 18.32 -3.49 -16.35
N VAL A 316 18.09 -2.29 -16.87
CA VAL A 316 17.51 -2.06 -18.19
C VAL A 316 18.60 -1.43 -19.05
N MET A 317 19.06 -2.18 -20.05
CA MET A 317 20.31 -1.88 -20.75
C MET A 317 20.06 -1.59 -22.22
N ASP A 318 20.37 -0.38 -22.64
CA ASP A 318 20.51 -0.05 -24.06
C ASP A 318 21.71 -0.82 -24.64
N THR A 319 21.46 -1.57 -25.71
CA THR A 319 22.42 -2.45 -26.39
C THR A 319 22.80 -1.96 -27.78
N THR A 320 22.52 -0.70 -28.10
CA THR A 320 22.96 -0.11 -29.37
C THR A 320 24.48 0.06 -29.44
N GLY A 321 25.01 0.14 -30.66
CA GLY A 321 26.45 0.23 -30.89
C GLY A 321 27.13 1.43 -30.23
N SER A 322 26.39 2.49 -29.88
CA SER A 322 26.93 3.67 -29.19
C SER A 322 27.17 3.46 -27.69
N MET A 323 26.57 2.43 -27.09
CA MET A 323 26.64 2.06 -25.67
C MET A 323 27.83 1.13 -25.32
N PHE A 324 28.77 0.89 -26.24
CA PHE A 324 29.84 -0.10 -26.05
C PHE A 324 30.73 0.18 -24.82
N GLU A 325 31.10 1.44 -24.57
CA GLU A 325 31.93 1.81 -23.41
C GLU A 325 31.10 1.79 -22.11
N GLU A 326 29.81 2.10 -22.24
CA GLU A 326 28.82 2.22 -21.18
C GLU A 326 28.41 0.86 -20.60
N ILE A 327 28.33 -0.19 -21.42
CA ILE A 327 28.06 -1.57 -20.97
C ILE A 327 29.13 -2.02 -19.97
N THR A 328 30.40 -1.64 -20.18
CA THR A 328 31.48 -2.00 -19.25
C THR A 328 31.31 -1.32 -17.89
N ALA A 329 30.89 -0.04 -17.89
CA ALA A 329 30.60 0.67 -16.64
C ALA A 329 29.37 0.11 -15.92
N ALA A 330 28.34 -0.29 -16.65
CA ALA A 330 27.17 -0.95 -16.09
C ALA A 330 27.52 -2.29 -15.42
N ARG A 331 28.41 -3.09 -16.03
CA ARG A 331 28.97 -4.32 -15.43
C ARG A 331 29.66 -4.06 -14.10
N LEU A 332 30.56 -3.07 -14.07
CA LEU A 332 31.27 -2.69 -12.83
C LEU A 332 30.30 -2.22 -11.75
N ARG A 333 29.24 -1.49 -12.13
CA ARG A 333 28.20 -1.04 -11.22
C ARG A 333 27.37 -2.19 -10.65
N ALA A 334 26.97 -3.15 -11.50
CA ALA A 334 26.26 -4.35 -11.07
C ALA A 334 27.08 -5.12 -10.02
N LEU A 335 28.36 -5.36 -10.30
CA LEU A 335 29.30 -6.00 -9.37
C LEU A 335 29.39 -5.26 -8.04
N SER A 336 29.53 -3.93 -8.06
CA SER A 336 29.71 -3.17 -6.82
C SER A 336 28.44 -3.14 -5.97
N ILE A 337 27.25 -3.06 -6.58
CA ILE A 337 25.98 -3.19 -5.86
C ILE A 337 25.85 -4.57 -5.22
N ILE A 338 26.15 -5.65 -5.97
CA ILE A 338 26.08 -7.03 -5.47
C ILE A 338 27.00 -7.19 -4.25
N GLN A 339 28.28 -6.82 -4.38
CA GLN A 339 29.26 -6.90 -3.29
C GLN A 339 28.91 -6.04 -2.07
N ALA A 340 28.38 -4.83 -2.29
CA ALA A 340 27.98 -3.94 -1.21
C ALA A 340 26.76 -4.48 -0.43
N ARG A 341 25.88 -5.24 -1.10
CA ARG A 341 24.73 -5.89 -0.49
C ARG A 341 25.13 -7.18 0.24
N GLU A 342 26.02 -8.00 -0.33
CA GLU A 342 26.59 -9.20 0.34
C GLU A 342 27.28 -8.86 1.66
N LYS A 343 28.10 -7.80 1.69
CA LYS A 343 28.81 -7.36 2.91
C LYS A 343 27.87 -6.80 3.97
N SER A 344 26.69 -6.36 3.57
CA SER A 344 25.71 -5.72 4.43
C SER A 344 24.79 -6.80 5.00
N GLN A 345 25.29 -7.61 5.95
CA GLN A 345 24.59 -8.68 6.71
C GLN A 345 23.23 -8.28 7.35
N ARG A 346 22.77 -7.05 7.16
CA ARG A 346 21.54 -6.44 7.68
C ARG A 346 20.42 -6.34 6.62
N THR A 347 20.70 -6.65 5.37
CA THR A 347 19.74 -6.69 4.25
C THR A 347 19.92 -8.03 3.56
N SER A 348 18.86 -8.84 3.45
CA SER A 348 18.90 -10.03 2.60
C SER A 348 19.34 -9.62 1.19
N LEU A 349 20.12 -10.47 0.52
CA LEU A 349 20.41 -10.30 -0.91
C LEU A 349 19.10 -10.03 -1.67
N PRO A 350 19.11 -9.18 -2.72
CA PRO A 350 17.97 -9.13 -3.62
C PRO A 350 17.72 -10.57 -4.06
N GLY A 351 16.52 -11.09 -3.82
CA GLY A 351 16.31 -12.53 -4.02
C GLY A 351 16.36 -12.90 -5.49
N THR A 352 16.29 -11.92 -6.38
CA THR A 352 16.24 -12.11 -7.83
C THR A 352 16.94 -10.93 -8.53
N PHE A 353 17.71 -11.24 -9.56
CA PHE A 353 18.35 -10.29 -10.47
C PHE A 353 17.67 -10.36 -11.84
N ILE A 354 17.36 -9.19 -12.40
CA ILE A 354 16.65 -9.09 -13.68
C ILE A 354 17.46 -8.19 -14.63
N LEU A 355 17.69 -8.67 -15.85
CA LEU A 355 18.30 -7.91 -16.94
C LEU A 355 17.33 -7.84 -18.12
N VAL A 356 17.07 -6.62 -18.61
CA VAL A 356 16.25 -6.36 -19.79
C VAL A 356 17.06 -5.54 -20.79
N PRO A 357 17.66 -6.15 -21.82
CA PRO A 357 18.31 -5.43 -22.90
C PRO A 357 17.27 -4.79 -23.83
N PHE A 358 17.61 -3.69 -24.50
CA PHE A 358 16.78 -3.10 -25.54
C PHE A 358 17.62 -2.41 -26.61
N HIS A 359 17.06 -2.28 -27.81
CA HIS A 359 17.61 -1.52 -28.95
C HIS A 359 16.52 -1.40 -30.02
N ASP A 360 16.43 -0.31 -30.78
CA ASP A 360 15.40 -0.24 -31.83
C ASP A 360 15.60 -1.31 -32.94
N PRO A 361 14.56 -2.06 -33.37
CA PRO A 361 13.14 -2.03 -32.99
C PRO A 361 12.70 -3.01 -31.88
N GLY A 362 13.63 -3.70 -31.22
CA GLY A 362 13.36 -4.72 -30.21
C GLY A 362 13.52 -4.27 -28.75
N PHE A 363 12.96 -5.06 -27.84
CA PHE A 363 13.24 -4.96 -26.41
C PHE A 363 13.07 -6.34 -25.77
N GLY A 364 13.86 -6.62 -24.73
CA GLY A 364 13.99 -7.95 -24.15
C GLY A 364 14.89 -8.90 -24.96
N PRO A 365 14.90 -10.20 -24.64
CA PRO A 365 14.06 -10.89 -23.65
C PRO A 365 14.42 -10.54 -22.19
N VAL A 366 13.50 -10.80 -21.26
CA VAL A 366 13.78 -10.71 -19.82
C VAL A 366 14.66 -11.88 -19.40
N MET A 367 15.80 -11.58 -18.78
CA MET A 367 16.68 -12.58 -18.17
C MET A 367 16.58 -12.45 -16.64
N GLU A 368 16.16 -13.52 -15.99
CA GLU A 368 15.90 -13.57 -14.54
C GLU A 368 16.72 -14.69 -13.90
N THR A 369 17.31 -14.44 -12.74
CA THR A 369 18.09 -15.43 -11.98
C THR A 369 18.24 -15.03 -10.53
N ASP A 370 18.29 -16.00 -9.63
CA ASP A 370 18.61 -15.79 -8.21
C ASP A 370 20.13 -15.95 -7.94
N ASP A 371 20.89 -16.46 -8.92
CA ASP A 371 22.35 -16.63 -8.84
C ASP A 371 23.08 -15.38 -9.36
N PRO A 372 23.86 -14.67 -8.50
CA PRO A 372 24.63 -13.50 -8.92
C PRO A 372 25.69 -13.84 -9.98
N TYR A 373 26.24 -15.05 -10.00
CA TYR A 373 27.23 -15.44 -11.03
C TYR A 373 26.57 -15.61 -12.40
N GLN A 374 25.40 -16.25 -12.45
CA GLN A 374 24.60 -16.34 -13.66
C GLN A 374 24.16 -14.95 -14.17
N PHE A 375 23.80 -14.04 -13.26
CA PHE A 375 23.47 -12.66 -13.63
C PHE A 375 24.65 -11.93 -14.25
N MET A 376 25.85 -12.12 -13.68
CA MET A 376 27.07 -11.55 -14.24
C MET A 376 27.38 -12.12 -15.62
N GLN A 377 27.12 -13.41 -15.87
CA GLN A 377 27.24 -13.99 -17.20
C GLN A 377 26.29 -13.33 -18.20
N TYR A 378 25.02 -13.10 -17.83
CA TYR A 378 24.08 -12.37 -18.70
C TYR A 378 24.60 -10.98 -19.07
N MET A 379 25.23 -10.28 -18.11
CA MET A 379 25.84 -8.98 -18.36
C MET A 379 27.09 -9.07 -19.26
N GLU A 380 27.90 -10.13 -19.13
CA GLU A 380 29.08 -10.38 -19.97
C GLU A 380 28.70 -10.72 -21.42
N ASP A 381 27.59 -11.43 -21.61
CA ASP A 381 27.08 -11.82 -22.92
C ASP A 381 26.41 -10.66 -23.69
N LEU A 382 26.14 -9.53 -23.03
CA LEU A 382 25.65 -8.33 -23.72
C LEU A 382 26.66 -7.84 -24.76
N ALA A 383 26.22 -7.79 -26.01
CA ALA A 383 26.97 -7.22 -27.12
C ALA A 383 26.27 -5.94 -27.60
N ALA A 384 27.02 -4.83 -27.66
CA ALA A 384 26.56 -3.58 -28.27
C ALA A 384 26.55 -3.73 -29.81
N LEU A 385 25.51 -4.39 -30.33
CA LEU A 385 25.37 -4.70 -31.75
C LEU A 385 24.04 -4.19 -32.27
N GLY A 386 24.09 -3.37 -33.32
CA GLY A 386 22.90 -2.84 -33.97
C GLY A 386 22.50 -1.45 -33.46
N GLY A 387 21.21 -1.15 -33.61
CA GLY A 387 20.63 0.19 -33.43
C GLY A 387 20.19 0.81 -34.74
N GLY A 388 19.00 1.40 -34.74
CA GLY A 388 18.44 2.15 -35.85
C GLY A 388 18.85 3.62 -35.81
N ASP A 389 17.86 4.50 -35.76
CA ASP A 389 18.02 5.91 -35.44
C ASP A 389 17.64 6.15 -33.97
N GLU A 390 18.26 7.17 -33.36
CA GLU A 390 17.65 7.78 -32.17
C GLU A 390 16.33 8.42 -32.61
N PRO A 391 15.19 8.18 -31.91
CA PRO A 391 15.02 7.66 -30.54
C PRO A 391 14.80 6.13 -30.38
N GLU A 392 14.88 5.61 -29.14
CA GLU A 392 14.86 4.17 -28.79
C GLU A 392 13.68 3.68 -27.92
N MET A 393 13.43 2.37 -27.85
CA MET A 393 12.30 1.72 -27.15
C MET A 393 12.49 1.55 -25.63
N CYS A 394 12.99 2.59 -24.97
CA CYS A 394 13.36 2.56 -23.55
C CYS A 394 12.16 2.36 -22.61
N LEU A 395 11.00 3.02 -22.83
CA LEU A 395 9.86 2.90 -21.92
C LEU A 395 9.18 1.53 -22.00
N SER A 396 9.22 0.88 -23.16
CA SER A 396 8.73 -0.49 -23.35
C SER A 396 9.59 -1.48 -22.58
N ALA A 397 10.91 -1.32 -22.63
CA ALA A 397 11.84 -2.12 -21.85
C ALA A 397 11.67 -1.88 -20.33
N LEU A 398 11.48 -0.62 -19.92
CA LEU A 398 11.22 -0.26 -18.52
C LEU A 398 9.86 -0.80 -18.04
N GLN A 399 8.81 -0.76 -18.86
CA GLN A 399 7.52 -1.35 -18.55
C GLN A 399 7.63 -2.86 -18.37
N LEU A 400 8.38 -3.53 -19.26
CA LEU A 400 8.64 -4.97 -19.16
C LEU A 400 9.40 -5.30 -17.87
N ALA A 401 10.44 -4.54 -17.55
CA ALA A 401 11.19 -4.67 -16.30
C ALA A 401 10.32 -4.47 -15.07
N LEU A 402 9.48 -3.43 -15.05
CA LEU A 402 8.51 -3.15 -13.98
C LEU A 402 7.50 -4.28 -13.83
N THR A 403 7.05 -4.89 -14.93
CA THR A 403 6.06 -5.98 -14.90
C THR A 403 6.65 -7.23 -14.21
N HIS A 404 7.91 -7.55 -14.50
CA HIS A 404 8.61 -8.71 -13.92
C HIS A 404 9.23 -8.43 -12.54
N SER A 405 9.46 -7.17 -12.15
CA SER A 405 10.05 -6.85 -10.86
C SER A 405 9.05 -6.97 -9.71
N PRO A 406 9.42 -7.55 -8.55
CA PRO A 406 8.67 -7.44 -7.31
C PRO A 406 8.50 -5.98 -6.85
N PRO A 407 7.52 -5.66 -5.99
CA PRO A 407 7.41 -4.36 -5.35
C PRO A 407 8.69 -3.94 -4.59
N LEU A 408 8.87 -2.63 -4.41
CA LEU A 408 10.02 -2.02 -3.72
C LEU A 408 11.40 -2.31 -4.36
N SER A 409 11.42 -2.84 -5.58
CA SER A 409 12.64 -3.11 -6.35
C SER A 409 13.40 -1.83 -6.71
N GLU A 410 14.68 -1.98 -7.04
CA GLU A 410 15.52 -0.90 -7.56
C GLU A 410 15.91 -1.20 -9.01
N ILE A 411 15.52 -0.31 -9.92
CA ILE A 411 15.81 -0.41 -11.35
C ILE A 411 16.89 0.61 -11.72
N PHE A 412 17.89 0.17 -12.48
CA PHE A 412 18.90 1.02 -13.11
C PHE A 412 18.75 0.96 -14.63
N VAL A 413 18.46 2.11 -15.25
CA VAL A 413 18.32 2.25 -16.70
C VAL A 413 19.58 2.92 -17.26
N PHE A 414 20.22 2.30 -18.25
CA PHE A 414 21.40 2.83 -18.94
C PHE A 414 21.07 3.06 -20.41
N THR A 415 21.25 4.29 -20.90
CA THR A 415 21.00 4.68 -22.30
C THR A 415 21.66 6.01 -22.65
N ASP A 416 21.99 6.23 -23.92
CA ASP A 416 22.44 7.52 -24.46
C ASP A 416 21.38 8.19 -25.38
N ALA A 417 20.21 7.55 -25.50
CA ALA A 417 19.14 7.89 -26.43
C ALA A 417 17.85 8.35 -25.74
N SER A 418 17.12 9.24 -26.42
CA SER A 418 15.77 9.64 -26.00
C SER A 418 14.71 8.56 -26.30
N PRO A 419 13.59 8.50 -25.56
CA PRO A 419 12.60 7.44 -25.72
C PRO A 419 11.66 7.69 -26.91
N LYS A 420 11.54 6.72 -27.81
CA LYS A 420 10.64 6.69 -28.98
C LYS A 420 9.18 6.51 -28.56
N ASP A 421 8.99 5.77 -27.47
CA ASP A 421 7.73 5.28 -26.93
C ASP A 421 7.14 6.15 -25.81
N HIS A 422 7.30 7.47 -25.90
CA HIS A 422 6.79 8.48 -24.96
C HIS A 422 5.30 8.33 -24.56
N HIS A 423 4.47 7.74 -25.42
CA HIS A 423 3.06 7.46 -25.13
C HIS A 423 2.85 6.50 -23.94
N LEU A 424 3.86 5.69 -23.58
CA LEU A 424 3.81 4.77 -22.44
C LEU A 424 4.08 5.45 -21.09
N GLN A 425 4.38 6.75 -21.06
CA GLN A 425 4.73 7.47 -19.84
C GLN A 425 3.72 7.26 -18.71
N SER A 426 2.42 7.39 -18.99
CA SER A 426 1.37 7.24 -17.97
C SER A 426 1.29 5.82 -17.41
N ALA A 427 1.47 4.80 -18.27
CA ALA A 427 1.46 3.40 -17.86
C ALA A 427 2.69 3.07 -16.99
N VAL A 428 3.88 3.53 -17.40
CA VAL A 428 5.13 3.37 -16.63
C VAL A 428 5.02 4.10 -15.28
N GLN A 429 4.50 5.33 -15.26
CA GLN A 429 4.27 6.08 -14.03
C GLN A 429 3.31 5.36 -13.08
N ALA A 430 2.21 4.79 -13.59
CA ALA A 430 1.28 4.01 -12.78
C ALA A 430 1.98 2.80 -12.15
N LEU A 431 2.73 2.02 -12.94
CA LEU A 431 3.47 0.85 -12.45
C LEU A 431 4.54 1.21 -11.41
N ILE A 432 5.27 2.31 -11.60
CA ILE A 432 6.27 2.81 -10.64
C ILE A 432 5.62 3.12 -9.29
N LEU A 433 4.46 3.79 -9.31
CA LEU A 433 3.74 4.17 -8.10
C LEU A 433 3.09 2.96 -7.43
N GLU A 434 2.48 2.08 -8.21
CA GLU A 434 1.83 0.85 -7.74
C GLU A 434 2.84 -0.07 -7.06
N LYS A 435 3.99 -0.34 -7.72
CA LYS A 435 5.04 -1.22 -7.17
C LYS A 435 6.01 -0.50 -6.25
N GLN A 436 5.84 0.81 -6.01
CA GLN A 436 6.75 1.65 -5.23
C GLN A 436 8.23 1.44 -5.60
N THR A 437 8.49 1.24 -6.90
CA THR A 437 9.79 0.84 -7.43
C THR A 437 10.66 2.07 -7.64
N LYS A 438 11.90 2.03 -7.18
CA LYS A 438 12.84 3.14 -7.34
C LYS A 438 13.56 3.02 -8.69
N VAL A 439 13.42 4.00 -9.57
CA VAL A 439 14.02 4.00 -10.91
C VAL A 439 15.12 5.05 -11.02
N ASN A 440 16.34 4.60 -11.29
CA ASN A 440 17.50 5.46 -11.50
C ASN A 440 17.90 5.43 -12.98
N PHE A 441 18.11 6.60 -13.58
CA PHE A 441 18.57 6.72 -14.95
C PHE A 441 20.05 7.15 -14.98
N LEU A 442 20.85 6.43 -15.73
CA LEU A 442 22.24 6.75 -16.05
C LEU A 442 22.28 7.05 -17.55
N LEU A 443 22.37 8.34 -17.86
CA LEU A 443 22.27 8.88 -19.21
C LEU A 443 23.62 9.35 -19.70
N THR A 444 24.07 8.86 -20.84
CA THR A 444 25.31 9.33 -21.45
C THR A 444 25.01 10.38 -22.53
N GLU A 445 25.62 11.55 -22.43
CA GLU A 445 25.53 12.59 -23.45
C GLU A 445 26.75 12.57 -24.36
N ASP A 446 26.52 12.31 -25.64
CA ASP A 446 27.56 12.46 -26.66
C ASP A 446 27.70 13.95 -27.05
N LEU A 447 28.70 14.62 -26.47
CA LEU A 447 29.05 16.03 -26.76
C LEU A 447 29.52 16.25 -28.22
N SER A 448 29.65 15.19 -29.01
CA SER A 448 30.02 15.25 -30.43
C SER A 448 29.01 16.02 -31.30
N HIS A 449 27.80 16.26 -30.81
CA HIS A 449 26.77 17.06 -31.50
C HIS A 449 26.81 18.57 -31.20
N THR A 450 27.54 19.03 -30.17
CA THR A 450 27.65 20.46 -29.83
C THR A 450 28.96 21.09 -30.31
N GLY A 451 29.94 20.28 -30.73
CA GLY A 451 31.19 20.74 -31.31
C GLY A 451 31.07 21.10 -32.80
N ARG A 452 30.92 22.41 -33.11
CA ARG A 452 31.23 22.96 -34.44
C ARG A 452 32.73 22.80 -34.75
N GLY A 453 33.13 21.60 -35.14
CA GLY A 453 34.38 21.37 -35.86
C GLY A 453 34.24 21.92 -37.27
N LYS A 454 34.96 22.99 -37.59
CA LYS A 454 35.19 23.44 -38.97
C LYS A 454 35.95 22.34 -39.72
N GLY A 455 35.22 21.42 -40.33
CA GLY A 455 35.76 20.34 -41.16
C GLY A 455 34.77 19.98 -42.26
N MET A 456 35.10 20.36 -43.49
CA MET A 456 34.25 20.25 -44.67
C MET A 456 34.06 18.79 -45.12
N ARG A 457 32.81 18.27 -45.10
CA ARG A 457 32.18 17.49 -46.21
C ARG A 457 30.77 16.93 -45.88
N THR A 458 29.84 17.25 -46.79
CA THR A 458 28.61 16.53 -47.21
C THR A 458 27.51 16.15 -46.20
N ARG A 459 26.43 16.95 -46.25
CA ARG A 459 25.00 16.68 -45.95
C ARG A 459 24.59 15.20 -45.73
N LYS A 460 24.15 14.91 -44.50
CA LYS A 460 22.83 14.32 -44.22
C LYS A 460 22.19 15.16 -43.11
N ARG A 461 21.01 15.72 -43.37
CA ARG A 461 20.26 16.55 -42.44
C ARG A 461 19.74 15.63 -41.32
N ARG A 462 20.53 15.40 -40.27
CA ARG A 462 20.04 14.83 -39.01
C ARG A 462 19.29 15.95 -38.28
N GLU A 463 18.05 15.69 -37.90
CA GLU A 463 17.23 16.61 -37.10
C GLU A 463 18.00 16.99 -35.82
N SER A 464 18.02 18.27 -35.47
CA SER A 464 18.60 18.67 -34.18
C SER A 464 17.67 18.18 -33.08
N LEU A 465 18.16 17.26 -32.27
CA LEU A 465 17.39 16.73 -31.14
C LEU A 465 16.96 17.86 -30.20
N PRO A 466 15.74 17.82 -29.65
CA PRO A 466 15.23 18.86 -28.78
C PRO A 466 16.09 19.05 -27.51
N PRO A 467 16.26 20.28 -27.01
CA PRO A 467 17.06 20.57 -25.81
C PRO A 467 16.50 19.97 -24.51
N GLY A 468 15.33 19.31 -24.55
CA GLY A 468 14.69 18.62 -23.42
C GLY A 468 14.49 17.12 -23.63
N ARG A 469 15.24 16.48 -24.54
CA ARG A 469 15.03 15.07 -24.94
C ARG A 469 15.06 14.04 -23.79
N PHE A 470 15.69 14.37 -22.67
CA PHE A 470 15.77 13.53 -21.47
C PHE A 470 14.87 13.96 -20.32
N SER A 471 14.06 15.01 -20.49
CA SER A 471 13.19 15.54 -19.43
C SER A 471 12.21 14.51 -18.87
N LEU A 472 11.76 13.58 -19.71
CA LEU A 472 10.88 12.48 -19.32
C LEU A 472 11.55 11.54 -18.30
N TYR A 473 12.82 11.19 -18.51
CA TYR A 473 13.58 10.35 -17.57
C TYR A 473 13.74 11.03 -16.21
N SER A 474 14.08 12.32 -16.19
CA SER A 474 14.15 13.12 -14.96
C SER A 474 12.82 13.17 -14.21
N SER A 475 11.69 13.25 -14.93
CA SER A 475 10.36 13.21 -14.32
C SER A 475 10.06 11.86 -13.66
N LEU A 476 10.36 10.75 -14.34
CA LEU A 476 10.13 9.40 -13.82
C LEU A 476 11.04 9.08 -12.63
N SER A 477 12.32 9.47 -12.68
CA SER A 477 13.25 9.25 -11.57
C SER A 477 12.78 10.01 -10.34
N SER A 478 12.43 11.29 -10.50
CA SER A 478 11.93 12.15 -9.40
C SER A 478 10.64 11.59 -8.76
N LEU A 479 9.69 11.14 -9.59
CA LEU A 479 8.45 10.52 -9.12
C LEU A 479 8.72 9.29 -8.24
N SER A 480 9.70 8.46 -8.62
CA SER A 480 10.06 7.24 -7.88
C SER A 480 10.97 7.47 -6.67
N GLY A 481 11.43 8.71 -6.42
CA GLY A 481 12.49 8.99 -5.46
C GLY A 481 13.87 8.48 -5.89
N GLY A 482 14.01 8.11 -7.16
CA GLY A 482 15.27 7.78 -7.82
C GLY A 482 15.98 9.01 -8.39
N MET A 483 17.13 8.79 -9.01
CA MET A 483 17.97 9.86 -9.54
C MET A 483 18.19 9.73 -11.03
N THR A 484 18.35 10.86 -11.70
CA THR A 484 18.87 10.92 -13.07
C THR A 484 20.29 11.47 -13.03
N ILE A 485 21.21 10.74 -13.62
CA ILE A 485 22.64 11.08 -13.63
C ILE A 485 23.06 11.22 -15.08
N PHE A 486 23.56 12.41 -15.43
CA PHE A 486 24.14 12.68 -16.74
C PHE A 486 25.64 12.43 -16.67
N THR A 487 26.16 11.71 -17.65
CA THR A 487 27.59 11.40 -17.79
C THR A 487 28.07 11.63 -19.21
N THR A 488 29.38 11.64 -19.37
CA THR A 488 30.06 11.64 -20.68
C THR A 488 30.72 10.29 -20.88
N LYS A 489 31.02 9.90 -22.12
CA LYS A 489 31.73 8.64 -22.42
C LYS A 489 33.04 8.51 -21.64
N THR A 490 33.72 9.62 -21.41
CA THR A 490 34.99 9.66 -20.65
C THR A 490 34.82 9.53 -19.13
N ASP A 491 33.67 9.94 -18.58
CA ASP A 491 33.44 10.02 -17.13
C ASP A 491 32.62 8.86 -16.57
N ILE A 492 32.10 7.97 -17.41
CA ILE A 492 31.15 6.95 -16.99
C ILE A 492 31.70 5.96 -15.96
N HIS A 493 33.01 5.69 -16.00
CA HIS A 493 33.68 4.86 -15.00
C HIS A 493 33.69 5.51 -13.59
N ASN A 494 33.68 6.84 -13.50
CA ASN A 494 33.66 7.59 -12.23
C ASN A 494 32.26 7.66 -11.60
N VAL A 495 31.20 7.52 -12.40
CA VAL A 495 29.80 7.57 -11.93
C VAL A 495 29.47 6.39 -11.04
N SER A 496 30.10 5.22 -11.26
CA SER A 496 29.93 4.04 -10.41
C SER A 496 30.15 4.35 -8.92
N ALA A 497 31.13 5.20 -8.60
CA ALA A 497 31.48 5.64 -7.25
C ALA A 497 30.48 6.66 -6.66
N ILE A 498 29.94 7.59 -7.46
CA ILE A 498 28.96 8.60 -6.98
C ILE A 498 27.66 7.93 -6.54
N VAL A 499 27.24 6.88 -7.23
CA VAL A 499 26.03 6.13 -6.87
C VAL A 499 26.30 5.14 -5.72
N GLU A 500 27.55 4.69 -5.51
CA GLU A 500 27.95 3.95 -4.30
C GLU A 500 27.73 4.79 -3.06
N ASP A 501 28.17 6.05 -3.07
CA ASP A 501 27.95 6.97 -1.94
C ASP A 501 26.47 7.22 -1.68
N THR A 502 25.61 7.25 -2.71
CA THR A 502 24.18 7.53 -2.50
C THR A 502 23.40 6.29 -2.02
N THR A 503 23.79 5.11 -2.47
CA THR A 503 23.21 3.82 -2.02
C THR A 503 23.72 3.39 -0.64
N THR A 504 24.95 3.78 -0.27
CA THR A 504 25.52 3.57 1.07
C THR A 504 25.22 4.72 2.05
N SER A 505 24.95 5.95 1.60
CA SER A 505 24.55 7.10 2.43
C SER A 505 23.19 6.93 3.11
N SER A 506 22.31 6.06 2.59
CA SER A 506 21.14 5.58 3.33
C SER A 506 21.52 4.87 4.64
N LYS A 507 22.80 4.52 4.86
CA LYS A 507 23.33 3.82 6.03
C LYS A 507 24.01 4.73 7.07
N GLY A 508 23.91 6.08 6.96
CA GLY A 508 24.71 7.02 7.75
C GLY A 508 23.99 8.00 8.69
N LYS A 509 22.67 7.89 8.95
CA LYS A 509 21.96 8.81 9.88
C LYS A 509 21.29 8.12 11.08
N ALA A 510 21.75 6.94 11.46
CA ALA A 510 21.43 6.34 12.76
C ALA A 510 22.74 6.26 13.58
N LYS A 511 22.74 6.92 14.75
CA LYS A 511 23.88 7.12 15.67
C LYS A 511 24.85 8.23 15.30
N LYS A 512 24.43 9.46 15.60
CA LYS A 512 25.34 10.37 16.32
C LYS A 512 24.66 10.66 17.65
N PHE A 513 25.13 10.00 18.72
CA PHE A 513 24.95 10.53 20.07
C PHE A 513 25.62 11.89 20.04
N ILE A 514 24.80 12.92 19.93
CA ILE A 514 25.25 14.28 19.99
C ILE A 514 24.91 14.74 21.40
N SER A 515 25.85 14.56 22.32
CA SER A 515 25.94 15.47 23.45
C SER A 515 26.38 16.83 22.87
N PHE A 516 25.48 17.82 22.83
CA PHE A 516 25.90 19.20 22.60
C PHE A 516 25.75 20.02 23.87
N SER A 517 26.89 20.49 24.37
CA SER A 517 26.98 21.71 25.15
C SER A 517 26.44 22.87 24.29
N PRO A 518 25.63 23.78 24.85
CA PRO A 518 25.00 24.84 24.07
C PRO A 518 26.07 25.78 23.48
N PRO A 519 25.99 26.14 22.19
CA PRO A 519 26.89 27.10 21.59
C PRO A 519 26.55 28.51 22.10
N THR A 520 27.57 29.20 22.58
CA THR A 520 27.52 30.61 22.96
C THR A 520 27.60 31.51 21.74
N SER A 521 26.58 31.56 20.88
CA SER A 521 26.38 32.71 19.97
C SER A 521 24.99 32.74 19.33
N LYS A 522 24.52 33.97 19.07
CA LYS A 522 23.21 34.32 18.51
C LYS A 522 23.10 33.99 17.01
N SER A 523 22.93 32.71 16.65
CA SER A 523 22.46 32.31 15.31
C SER A 523 21.17 31.50 15.44
N SER A 524 20.14 31.92 14.71
CA SER A 524 18.85 31.21 14.61
C SER A 524 18.97 30.07 13.60
N ASP A 525 19.52 28.95 14.03
CA ASP A 525 19.70 27.77 13.18
C ASP A 525 18.38 26.97 13.09
N ILE A 526 17.98 26.60 11.87
CA ILE A 526 16.86 25.68 11.60
C ILE A 526 17.45 24.30 11.33
N ILE A 527 17.07 23.32 12.14
CA ILE A 527 17.47 21.92 11.97
C ILE A 527 16.32 21.16 11.34
N VAL A 528 16.61 20.48 10.22
CA VAL A 528 15.66 19.58 9.54
C VAL A 528 15.94 18.15 10.01
N LEU A 529 14.99 17.57 10.75
CA LEU A 529 15.05 16.20 11.22
C LEU A 529 14.18 15.32 10.33
N PRO A 530 14.76 14.36 9.58
CA PRO A 530 13.97 13.37 8.87
C PRO A 530 13.36 12.38 9.89
N PHE A 531 12.08 12.07 9.73
CA PHE A 531 11.40 11.02 10.50
C PHE A 531 10.46 10.22 9.58
N PHE A 532 10.11 9.01 9.98
CA PHE A 532 9.29 8.11 9.16
C PHE A 532 7.94 7.87 9.84
N VAL A 533 6.84 8.00 9.08
CA VAL A 533 5.49 7.60 9.50
C VAL A 533 4.95 6.66 8.44
N LYS A 534 4.58 5.43 8.83
CA LYS A 534 4.09 4.38 7.90
C LYS A 534 4.99 4.21 6.65
N GLY A 535 6.31 4.29 6.80
CA GLY A 535 7.27 4.14 5.70
C GLY A 535 7.49 5.38 4.81
N VAL A 536 6.74 6.46 5.01
CA VAL A 536 6.92 7.74 4.31
C VAL A 536 7.92 8.62 5.05
N GLN A 537 8.93 9.14 4.35
CA GLN A 537 9.91 10.07 4.92
C GLN A 537 9.31 11.48 5.00
N LEU A 538 9.16 12.00 6.21
CA LEU A 538 8.71 13.35 6.52
C LEU A 538 9.89 14.16 7.10
N SER A 539 9.79 15.50 7.03
CA SER A 539 10.84 16.41 7.49
C SER A 539 10.31 17.37 8.54
N LEU A 540 10.74 17.21 9.79
CA LEU A 540 10.39 18.11 10.89
C LEU A 540 11.37 19.29 10.90
N HIS A 541 10.86 20.52 10.84
CA HIS A 541 11.66 21.74 10.87
C HIS A 541 11.63 22.34 12.28
N VAL A 542 12.74 22.26 13.00
CA VAL A 542 12.87 22.77 14.36
C VAL A 542 13.73 24.03 14.35
N ARG A 543 13.17 25.16 14.81
CA ARG A 543 13.88 26.43 14.98
C ARG A 543 14.17 26.65 16.46
N PHE A 544 15.44 26.82 16.80
CA PHE A 544 15.86 27.15 18.16
C PHE A 544 15.87 28.67 18.35
N VAL A 545 15.26 29.15 19.43
CA VAL A 545 15.24 30.56 19.80
C VAL A 545 15.55 30.64 21.30
N ASN A 546 16.75 31.10 21.66
CA ASN A 546 17.29 31.07 23.02
C ASN A 546 17.27 29.65 23.66
N THR A 547 17.06 29.53 24.96
CA THR A 547 16.97 28.27 25.73
C THR A 547 15.72 27.44 25.42
N GLY A 548 15.04 27.69 24.31
CA GLY A 548 13.82 27.00 23.87
C GLY A 548 13.82 26.68 22.37
N TYR A 549 12.91 25.78 21.97
CA TYR A 549 12.71 25.37 20.58
C TYR A 549 11.27 25.62 20.14
N SER A 550 11.07 25.81 18.83
CA SER A 550 9.76 25.96 18.18
C SER A 550 9.70 25.09 16.93
N VAL A 551 8.63 24.32 16.77
CA VAL A 551 8.37 23.51 15.57
C VAL A 551 7.68 24.40 14.54
N LEU A 552 8.26 24.55 13.36
CA LEU A 552 7.67 25.34 12.28
C LEU A 552 6.60 24.49 11.55
N PRO A 553 5.40 25.04 11.28
CA PRO A 553 4.30 24.26 10.71
C PRO A 553 4.54 23.97 9.22
N PRO A 554 4.16 22.78 8.71
CA PRO A 554 3.80 22.64 7.30
C PRO A 554 2.42 23.31 7.13
N THR A 555 2.28 24.27 6.21
CA THR A 555 0.95 24.78 5.82
C THR A 555 0.17 23.71 5.06
N PRO A 556 -1.18 23.57 5.15
CA PRO A 556 -2.21 24.40 5.79
C PRO A 556 -2.77 23.82 7.12
N PRO A 557 -3.67 24.54 7.85
CA PRO A 557 -4.08 24.24 9.23
C PRO A 557 -4.68 22.84 9.50
N PHE A 558 -5.17 22.12 8.49
CA PHE A 558 -5.76 20.78 8.65
C PHE A 558 -4.76 19.65 8.94
N GLN A 559 -3.48 19.81 8.57
CA GLN A 559 -2.42 18.85 8.91
C GLN A 559 -1.90 19.01 10.34
N ARG A 560 -2.20 20.16 10.98
CA ARG A 560 -1.70 20.50 12.31
C ARG A 560 -2.29 19.60 13.40
N ASP A 561 -3.59 19.33 13.34
CA ASP A 561 -4.28 18.58 14.40
C ASP A 561 -3.99 17.08 14.36
N TYR A 562 -3.71 16.53 13.16
CA TYR A 562 -3.29 15.13 13.00
C TYR A 562 -1.86 14.91 13.49
N ILE A 563 -0.93 15.79 13.12
CA ILE A 563 0.48 15.71 13.55
C ILE A 563 0.61 15.99 15.06
N MET A 564 -0.15 16.94 15.62
CA MET A 564 -0.12 17.22 17.06
C MET A 564 -0.80 16.10 17.89
N ARG A 565 -1.80 15.39 17.37
CA ARG A 565 -2.36 14.20 18.04
C ARG A 565 -1.39 13.03 18.07
N GLU A 566 -0.72 12.73 16.96
CA GLU A 566 0.31 11.69 16.88
C GLU A 566 1.52 12.01 17.77
N ILE A 567 1.95 13.28 17.84
CA ILE A 567 3.03 13.71 18.74
C ILE A 567 2.63 13.61 20.22
N ASN A 568 1.37 13.90 20.56
CA ASN A 568 0.88 13.77 21.94
C ASN A 568 0.73 12.30 22.37
N LEU A 569 0.37 11.39 21.45
CA LEU A 569 0.33 9.94 21.70
C LEU A 569 1.73 9.38 22.03
N VAL A 570 2.77 9.88 21.36
CA VAL A 570 4.18 9.52 21.65
C VAL A 570 4.67 10.12 22.99
N GLN A 571 4.11 11.26 23.43
CA GLN A 571 4.43 11.82 24.75
C GLN A 571 3.80 11.03 25.90
N ASP A 572 2.60 10.47 25.72
CA ASP A 572 1.94 9.65 26.74
C ASP A 572 2.62 8.27 26.90
N GLU A 573 3.14 7.66 25.83
CA GLU A 573 3.96 6.44 25.93
C GLU A 573 5.29 6.67 26.66
N HIS A 574 5.87 7.88 26.55
CA HIS A 574 7.09 8.25 27.27
C HIS A 574 6.88 8.53 28.76
N LEU A 575 5.65 8.78 29.21
CA LEU A 575 5.32 8.93 30.64
C LEU A 575 5.19 7.57 31.34
N TRP A 576 4.79 6.51 30.62
CA TRP A 576 4.73 5.14 31.17
C TRP A 576 6.11 4.52 31.40
N LEU A 577 7.09 4.82 30.53
CA LEU A 577 8.47 4.32 30.63
C LEU A 577 9.33 5.00 31.71
N LYS A 578 8.77 5.90 32.53
CA LYS A 578 9.44 6.50 33.69
C LYS A 578 9.02 5.91 35.04
N SER A 579 8.16 4.89 35.06
CA SER A 579 7.70 4.24 36.29
C SER A 579 8.00 2.73 36.37
N ILE A 580 8.92 2.21 35.54
CA ILE A 580 9.60 0.92 35.68
C ILE A 580 11.09 1.21 35.51
#